data_AF-A0A9P9P405-F1
#
_entry.id   AF-A0A9P9P405-F1
#
_cell.length_a   1.000
_cell.length_b   1.000
_cell.length_c   1.000
_cell.angle_alpha   90.00
_cell.angle_beta   90.00
_cell.angle_gamma   90.00
#
_symmetry.space_group_name_H-M   'P 1'
#
loop_
_entity.id
_entity.type
_entity.pdbx_description
1 polymer ?
#
loop_
_entity_poly.entity_id
_entity_poly.type
_entity_poly.pdbx_seq_one_letter_code
_entity_poly.pdbx_strand_id
1 'polypeptide(L)' 'FPNADANIAAICTTYLSFDEFGSGICQSDEEFEQRLQSSKLYYYASNTWADHAR' A
#
# COMPACT_ATOMS: atom_id res chain seq x y z
N PHE A 1 22.47 1.02 -2.96
CA PHE A 1 21.64 1.86 -3.84
C PHE A 1 21.13 3.05 -3.04
N PRO A 2 21.74 4.24 -3.17
CA PRO A 2 21.50 5.36 -2.26
C PRO A 2 20.07 5.92 -2.27
N ASN A 3 19.26 5.62 -3.28
CA ASN A 3 17.86 6.07 -3.40
C ASN A 3 16.84 4.92 -3.39
N ALA A 4 17.24 3.71 -2.98
CA ALA A 4 16.34 2.56 -3.02
C ALA A 4 15.11 2.78 -2.13
N ASP A 5 15.32 3.29 -0.92
CA ASP A 5 14.23 3.54 0.04
C ASP A 5 13.24 4.58 -0.49
N ALA A 6 13.73 5.70 -1.03
CA ALA A 6 12.89 6.74 -1.63
C ALA A 6 12.08 6.22 -2.84
N ASN A 7 12.69 5.37 -3.67
CA ASN A 7 12.00 4.75 -4.79
C ASN A 7 10.93 3.75 -4.33
N ILE A 8 11.22 2.97 -3.28
CA ILE A 8 10.25 2.03 -2.69
C ILE A 8 9.08 2.81 -2.09
N ALA A 9 9.33 3.89 -1.36
CA ALA A 9 8.29 4.76 -0.83
C ALA A 9 7.38 5.29 -1.95
N ALA A 10 7.97 5.85 -3.01
CA ALA A 10 7.21 6.39 -4.14
C ALA A 10 6.35 5.32 -4.85
N ILE A 11 6.88 4.11 -5.04
CA ILE A 11 6.14 2.98 -5.62
C ILE A 11 4.97 2.58 -4.71
N CYS A 12 5.21 2.45 -3.40
CA CYS A 12 4.17 2.07 -2.44
C CYS A 12 3.07 3.14 -2.37
N THR A 13 3.41 4.43 -2.32
CA THR A 13 2.44 5.53 -2.32
C THR A 13 1.64 5.57 -3.63
N THR A 14 2.29 5.35 -4.78
CA THR A 14 1.60 5.28 -6.08
C THR A 14 0.62 4.12 -6.11
N TYR A 15 1.04 2.94 -5.65
CA TYR A 15 0.20 1.75 -5.59
C TYR A 15 -1.02 1.95 -4.69
N LEU A 16 -0.84 2.53 -3.51
CA LEU A 16 -1.93 2.84 -2.58
C LEU A 16 -2.87 3.94 -3.08
N SER A 17 -2.46 4.73 -4.06
CA SER A 17 -3.27 5.78 -4.67
C SER A 17 -4.18 5.28 -5.80
N PHE A 18 -4.19 3.97 -6.09
CA PHE A 18 -5.10 3.41 -7.11
C PHE A 18 -6.56 3.56 -6.68
N ASP A 19 -7.45 3.76 -7.65
CA ASP A 19 -8.90 3.89 -7.41
C ASP A 19 -9.49 2.68 -6.68
N GLU A 20 -8.90 1.49 -6.88
CA GLU A 20 -9.26 0.27 -6.16
C GLU A 20 -9.12 0.42 -4.64
N PHE A 21 -8.20 1.27 -4.17
CA PHE A 21 -7.99 1.62 -2.76
C PHE A 21 -8.66 2.96 -2.37
N GLY A 22 -9.07 3.75 -3.35
CA GLY A 22 -9.73 5.05 -3.20
C GLY A 22 -11.15 5.01 -2.61
N SER A 23 -11.75 3.82 -2.48
CA SER A 23 -13.05 3.65 -1.79
C SER A 23 -13.00 3.96 -0.29
N GLY A 24 -11.81 4.22 0.25
CA GLY A 24 -11.56 4.52 1.65
C GLY A 24 -11.23 3.27 2.47
N ILE A 25 -11.38 3.40 3.78
CA ILE A 25 -11.11 2.32 4.73
C ILE A 25 -12.04 1.13 4.48
N CYS A 26 -11.54 -0.09 4.67
CA CYS A 26 -12.37 -1.28 4.73
C CYS A 26 -13.30 -1.17 5.95
N GLN A 27 -14.59 -1.46 5.77
CA GLN A 27 -15.60 -1.38 6.83
C GLN A 27 -15.73 -2.68 7.62
N SER A 28 -15.16 -3.77 7.10
CA SER A 28 -15.08 -5.07 7.77
C SER A 28 -13.72 -5.72 7.55
N ASP A 29 -13.37 -6.65 8.42
CA ASP A 29 -12.20 -7.51 8.25
C ASP A 29 -12.29 -8.33 6.96
N GLU A 30 -13.49 -8.73 6.56
CA GLU A 30 -13.74 -9.51 5.34
C GLU A 30 -13.42 -8.70 4.07
N GLU A 31 -13.79 -7.42 4.03
CA GLU A 31 -13.40 -6.49 2.95
C GLU A 31 -11.89 -6.29 2.92
N PHE A 32 -11.25 -6.22 4.09
CA PHE A 32 -9.80 -6.11 4.20
C PHE A 32 -9.10 -7.37 3.70
N GLU A 33 -9.56 -8.56 4.08
CA GLU A 33 -9.04 -9.84 3.61
C GLU A 33 -9.21 -10.02 2.10
N GLN A 34 -10.38 -9.66 1.55
CA GLN A 34 -10.60 -9.67 0.10
C GLN A 34 -9.66 -8.73 -0.64
N ARG A 35 -9.41 -7.53 -0.08
CA ARG A 35 -8.45 -6.57 -0.63
C ARG A 35 -7.03 -7.11 -0.56
N LEU A 36 -6.65 -7.78 0.52
CA LEU A 36 -5.35 -8.46 0.65
C LEU A 36 -5.17 -9.60 -0.37
N GLN A 37 -6.22 -10.40 -0.61
CA GLN A 37 -6.18 -11.49 -1.58
C GLN A 37 -6.09 -10.97 -3.02
N SER A 38 -6.81 -9.89 -3.32
CA SER A 38 -6.84 -9.26 -4.65
C SER A 38 -5.55 -8.50 -4.95
N SER A 39 -4.91 -7.97 -3.91
CA SER A 39 -3.76 -7.07 -4.02
C SER A 39 -2.59 -7.54 -3.14
N LYS A 40 -1.75 -8.42 -3.71
CA LYS A 40 -0.59 -9.05 -3.03
C LYS A 40 0.41 -8.06 -2.42
N LEU A 41 0.53 -6.87 -3.00
CA LEU A 41 1.45 -5.84 -2.52
C LEU A 41 0.79 -4.88 -1.54
N TYR A 42 -0.52 -4.99 -1.29
CA TYR A 42 -1.25 -4.04 -0.45
C TYR A 42 -0.74 -4.02 0.99
N TYR A 43 -0.52 -5.21 1.59
CA TYR A 43 0.05 -5.31 2.93
C TYR A 43 1.44 -4.69 2.99
N TYR A 44 2.31 -5.05 2.04
CA TYR A 44 3.67 -4.53 1.98
C TYR A 44 3.67 -3.01 1.78
N ALA A 45 2.96 -2.53 0.76
CA ALA A 45 2.87 -1.12 0.45
C ALA A 45 2.36 -0.31 1.64
N SER A 46 1.31 -0.78 2.33
CA SER A 46 0.70 -0.11 3.50
C SER A 46 1.57 -0.07 4.75
N ASN A 47 2.45 -1.05 4.94
CA ASN A 47 3.36 -1.09 6.09
C ASN A 47 4.69 -0.38 5.83
N THR A 48 5.16 -0.38 4.58
CA THR A 48 6.55 0.05 4.27
C THR A 48 6.65 1.50 3.81
N TRP A 49 5.57 2.08 3.24
CA TRP A 49 5.61 3.46 2.73
C TRP A 49 5.95 4.50 3.80
N ALA A 50 5.40 4.35 5.01
CA ALA A 50 5.60 5.31 6.10
C ALA A 50 7.00 5.23 6.71
N ASP A 51 7.59 4.03 6.78
CA ASP A 51 8.95 3.81 7.27
C ASP A 51 10.00 4.40 6.33
N HIS A 52 9.73 4.40 5.02
CA HIS A 52 10.60 4.98 4.00
C HIS A 52 10.33 6.45 3.68
N ALA A 53 9.27 7.06 4.24
CA ALA A 53 8.91 8.47 4.02
C ALA A 53 9.62 9.44 5.00
N ARG A 54 10.44 8.94 5.92
CA ARG A 54 11.08 9.72 7.00
C ARG A 54 12.47 10.25 6.65
#